data_AF-A0A0B4CVT5-F1
#
_entry.id   AF-A0A0B4CVT5-F1
#
_cell.length_a   1.000
_cell.length_b   1.000
_cell.length_c   1.000
_cell.angle_alpha   90.00
_cell.angle_beta   90.00
_cell.angle_gamma   90.00
#
_symmetry.space_group_name_H-M   'P 1'
#
loop_
_entity.id
_entity.type
_entity.pdbx_description
1 polymer ?
#
loop_
_entity_poly.entity_id
_entity_poly.type
_entity_poly.pdbx_seq_one_letter_code
_entity_poly.pdbx_strand_id
1 'polypeptide(L)'
;MIVSMLAATALQVAGAHMETPYPADMQRAEICYAHVMILIEDAARETGRVAGPSWFIREWWGARLTDEQSTDDRETRAKTAVVQRRIRDADGFAAEHTDCIQEAIKAGAVPGMTP
;
A
#
# COMPACT_ATOMS: atom_id res chain seq x y z
N MET A 1 -40.36 37.82 8.01
CA MET A 1 -40.07 36.38 7.91
C MET A 1 -39.36 36.15 6.58
N ILE A 2 -38.03 35.94 6.58
CA ILE A 2 -37.27 35.52 5.40
C ILE A 2 -36.49 34.29 5.82
N VAL A 3 -37.00 33.13 5.40
CA VAL A 3 -36.29 31.85 5.44
C VAL A 3 -35.95 31.53 4.00
N SER A 4 -34.68 31.34 3.69
CA SER A 4 -34.19 30.26 2.83
C SER A 4 -32.68 30.39 2.64
N MET A 5 -31.97 29.60 3.44
CA MET A 5 -30.64 29.09 3.12
C MET A 5 -30.71 28.28 1.82
N LEU A 6 -29.67 28.32 1.00
CA LEU A 6 -29.21 27.18 0.20
C LEU A 6 -27.74 27.43 -0.17
N ALA A 7 -26.86 26.99 0.73
CA ALA A 7 -25.48 26.70 0.42
C ALA A 7 -25.46 25.42 -0.43
N ALA A 8 -25.03 25.52 -1.69
CA ALA A 8 -24.74 24.36 -2.52
C ALA A 8 -23.26 24.03 -2.41
N THR A 9 -22.91 23.25 -1.40
CA THR A 9 -21.70 22.44 -1.34
C THR A 9 -21.75 21.35 -2.42
N ALA A 10 -20.74 21.29 -3.28
CA ALA A 10 -20.12 20.03 -3.71
C ALA A 10 -18.82 20.35 -4.47
N LEU A 11 -17.69 20.29 -3.75
CA LEU A 11 -16.39 20.01 -4.35
C LEU A 11 -16.54 18.71 -5.16
N GLN A 12 -16.36 18.78 -6.47
CA GLN A 12 -16.16 17.60 -7.30
C GLN A 12 -14.75 17.07 -7.00
N VAL A 13 -14.68 16.17 -6.03
CA VAL A 13 -13.49 15.42 -5.67
C VAL A 13 -13.04 14.60 -6.88
N ALA A 14 -11.78 14.86 -7.26
CA ALA A 14 -10.76 13.99 -7.84
C ALA A 14 -11.17 13.01 -8.95
N GLY A 15 -10.39 13.06 -10.04
CA GLY A 15 -10.53 12.18 -11.18
C GLY A 15 -10.61 10.72 -10.77
N ALA A 16 -11.52 9.99 -11.41
CA ALA A 16 -11.45 8.55 -11.49
C ALA A 16 -10.19 8.20 -12.29
N HIS A 17 -9.05 8.10 -11.60
CA HIS A 17 -7.90 7.40 -12.11
C HIS A 17 -8.37 5.97 -12.36
N MET A 18 -8.43 5.56 -13.64
CA MET A 18 -8.73 4.17 -14.00
C MET A 18 -7.59 3.32 -13.45
N GLU A 19 -7.75 2.85 -12.21
CA GLU A 19 -6.87 1.89 -11.59
C GLU A 19 -6.85 0.66 -12.49
N THR A 20 -5.69 0.35 -13.08
CA THR A 20 -5.56 -0.95 -13.72
C THR A 20 -5.57 -1.97 -12.57
N PRO A 21 -6.57 -2.85 -12.49
CA PRO A 21 -6.69 -3.73 -11.35
C PRO A 21 -5.49 -4.68 -11.32
N TYR A 22 -5.05 -5.03 -10.11
CA TYR A 22 -4.12 -6.14 -9.90
C TYR A 22 -4.70 -7.43 -10.51
N PRO A 23 -3.85 -8.44 -10.82
CA PRO A 23 -4.34 -9.78 -11.14
C PRO A 23 -5.40 -10.25 -10.13
N ALA A 24 -6.50 -10.80 -10.63
CA ALA A 24 -7.68 -11.10 -9.81
C ALA A 24 -7.43 -12.11 -8.67
N ASP A 25 -6.34 -12.88 -8.78
CA ASP A 25 -5.91 -13.86 -7.78
C ASP A 25 -4.92 -13.28 -6.75
N MET A 26 -4.59 -11.98 -6.80
CA MET A 26 -3.78 -11.31 -5.78
C MET A 26 -4.67 -10.73 -4.69
N GLN A 27 -4.31 -11.04 -3.45
CA GLN A 27 -4.98 -10.50 -2.28
C GLN A 27 -4.25 -9.26 -1.73
N ARG A 28 -4.96 -8.48 -0.91
CA ARG A 28 -4.41 -7.26 -0.30
C ARG A 28 -3.10 -7.50 0.45
N ALA A 29 -2.98 -8.63 1.15
CA ALA A 29 -1.76 -8.97 1.88
C ALA A 29 -0.55 -9.15 0.93
N GLU A 30 -0.71 -9.81 -0.22
CA GLU A 30 0.36 -9.95 -1.23
C GLU A 30 0.76 -8.59 -1.80
N ILE A 31 -0.22 -7.74 -2.11
CA ILE A 31 0.01 -6.39 -2.66
C ILE A 31 0.76 -5.52 -1.65
N CYS A 32 0.30 -5.47 -0.40
CA CYS A 32 0.92 -4.65 0.62
C CYS A 32 2.28 -5.18 1.09
N TYR A 33 2.46 -6.50 1.15
CA TYR A 33 3.76 -7.10 1.38
C TYR A 33 4.75 -6.70 0.28
N ALA A 34 4.34 -6.77 -1.00
CA ALA A 34 5.17 -6.37 -2.13
C ALA A 34 5.54 -4.87 -2.11
N HIS A 35 4.60 -3.98 -1.77
CA HIS A 35 4.88 -2.54 -1.59
C HIS A 35 5.99 -2.29 -0.57
N VAL A 36 5.92 -2.95 0.59
CA VAL A 36 6.89 -2.78 1.67
C VAL A 36 8.23 -3.42 1.33
N MET A 37 8.23 -4.57 0.65
CA MET A 37 9.45 -5.19 0.14
C MET A 37 10.17 -4.28 -0.86
N ILE A 38 9.43 -3.66 -1.80
CA ILE A 38 10.00 -2.70 -2.75
C ILE A 38 10.59 -1.49 -2.02
N LEU A 39 9.91 -0.95 -0.99
CA LEU A 39 10.46 0.14 -0.17
C LEU A 39 11.80 -0.25 0.48
N ILE A 40 11.87 -1.44 1.09
CA ILE A 40 13.08 -1.94 1.76
C ILE A 40 14.22 -2.11 0.76
N GLU A 41 13.94 -2.69 -0.40
CA GLU A 41 14.92 -2.91 -1.47
C GLU A 41 15.42 -1.60 -2.09
N ASP A 42 14.52 -0.65 -2.32
CA ASP A 42 14.86 0.69 -2.82
C ASP A 42 15.74 1.44 -1.81
N ALA A 43 15.35 1.45 -0.52
CA ALA A 43 16.15 2.08 0.53
C ALA A 43 17.54 1.45 0.70
N ALA A 44 17.61 0.12 0.66
CA ALA A 44 18.87 -0.61 0.71
C ALA A 44 19.77 -0.29 -0.50
N ARG A 45 19.19 -0.22 -1.71
CA ARG A 45 19.93 0.10 -2.95
C ARG A 45 20.43 1.54 -2.96
N GLU A 46 19.60 2.49 -2.52
CA GLU A 46 19.90 3.92 -2.61
C GLU A 46 20.81 4.42 -1.50
N THR A 47 20.66 3.89 -0.28
CA THR A 47 21.33 4.44 0.91
C THR A 47 22.17 3.42 1.67
N GLY A 48 22.09 2.14 1.33
CA GLY A 48 22.69 1.05 2.10
C GLY A 48 22.06 0.86 3.48
N ARG A 49 20.91 1.50 3.76
CA ARG A 49 20.25 1.52 5.07
C ARG A 49 18.75 1.28 4.91
N VAL A 50 18.17 0.58 5.88
CA VAL A 50 16.73 0.29 5.95
C VAL A 50 16.21 0.75 7.31
N ALA A 51 15.12 1.52 7.33
CA ALA A 51 14.53 2.01 8.57
C ALA A 51 13.90 0.86 9.38
N GLY A 52 14.21 0.78 10.68
CA GLY A 52 13.71 -0.27 11.59
C GLY A 52 12.20 -0.55 11.49
N PRO A 53 11.31 0.47 11.46
CA PRO A 53 9.86 0.25 11.35
C PRO A 53 9.40 -0.53 10.12
N SER A 54 10.15 -0.49 9.01
CA SER A 54 9.78 -1.20 7.78
C SER A 54 9.82 -2.73 7.94
N TRP A 55 10.72 -3.25 8.78
CA TRP A 55 10.79 -4.70 9.06
C TRP A 55 9.56 -5.21 9.81
N PHE A 56 9.08 -4.46 10.81
CA PHE A 56 7.86 -4.79 11.54
C PHE A 56 6.63 -4.82 10.63
N ILE A 57 6.51 -3.84 9.74
CA ILE A 57 5.40 -3.75 8.78
C ILE A 57 5.46 -4.91 7.78
N ARG A 58 6.66 -5.23 7.27
CA ARG A 58 6.87 -6.36 6.37
C ARG A 58 6.45 -7.67 7.02
N GLU A 59 6.90 -7.94 8.24
CA GLU A 59 6.57 -9.16 8.97
C GLU A 59 5.08 -9.26 9.28
N TRP A 60 4.46 -8.13 9.62
CA TRP A 60 3.02 -8.07 9.87
C TRP A 60 2.19 -8.43 8.63
N TRP A 61 2.57 -7.94 7.44
CA TRP A 61 1.93 -8.35 6.19
C TRP A 61 2.26 -9.79 5.80
N GLY A 62 3.50 -10.23 6.01
CA GLY A 62 3.94 -11.59 5.74
C GLY A 62 3.17 -12.64 6.55
N ALA A 63 2.87 -12.36 7.82
CA ALA A 63 2.08 -13.23 8.69
C ALA A 63 0.60 -13.40 8.25
N ARG A 64 0.13 -12.65 7.24
CA ARG A 64 -1.22 -12.74 6.67
C ARG A 64 -1.27 -13.45 5.32
N LEU A 65 -0.11 -13.84 4.79
CA LEU A 65 -0.03 -14.66 3.59
C LEU A 65 -0.39 -16.10 3.95
N THR A 66 -1.13 -16.78 3.07
CA THR A 66 -1.24 -18.25 3.15
C THR A 66 0.04 -18.91 2.68
N ASP A 67 0.20 -20.21 2.97
CA ASP A 67 1.35 -21.00 2.51
C ASP A 67 1.51 -20.95 0.98
N GLU A 68 0.39 -20.95 0.24
CA GLU A 68 0.41 -20.82 -1.21
C GLU A 68 0.91 -19.44 -1.66
N GLN A 69 0.63 -18.39 -0.89
CA GLN A 69 0.99 -17.01 -1.19
C GLN A 69 2.41 -16.64 -0.76
N SER A 70 2.99 -17.35 0.22
CA SER A 70 4.33 -17.08 0.76
C SER A 70 5.47 -17.71 -0.04
N THR A 71 5.22 -18.10 -1.29
CA THR A 71 6.26 -18.68 -2.17
C THR A 71 7.02 -17.58 -2.92
N ASP A 72 8.29 -17.83 -3.23
CA ASP A 72 9.15 -16.88 -3.96
C ASP A 72 8.57 -16.46 -5.32
N ASP A 73 7.93 -17.40 -6.03
CA ASP A 73 7.26 -17.15 -7.30
C ASP A 73 6.06 -16.20 -7.13
N ARG A 74 5.28 -16.36 -6.06
CA ARG A 74 4.15 -15.47 -5.76
C ARG A 74 4.62 -14.09 -5.34
N GLU A 75 5.65 -14.00 -4.49
CA GLU A 75 6.27 -12.73 -4.13
C GLU A 75 6.76 -11.98 -5.38
N THR A 76 7.49 -12.68 -6.25
CA THR A 76 8.02 -12.10 -7.51
C THR A 76 6.90 -11.58 -8.40
N ARG A 77 5.80 -12.34 -8.52
CA ARG A 77 4.63 -11.94 -9.30
C ARG A 77 3.94 -10.72 -8.70
N ALA A 78 3.76 -10.69 -7.38
CA ALA A 78 3.17 -9.55 -6.66
C ALA A 78 4.00 -8.28 -6.83
N LYS A 79 5.32 -8.37 -6.62
CA LYS A 79 6.25 -7.26 -6.84
C LYS A 79 6.22 -6.76 -8.27
N THR A 80 6.19 -7.67 -9.25
CA THR A 80 6.06 -7.30 -10.67
C THR A 80 4.78 -6.50 -10.91
N ALA A 81 3.64 -6.95 -10.39
CA ALA A 81 2.38 -6.23 -10.54
C ALA A 81 2.40 -4.84 -9.88
N VAL A 82 3.00 -4.73 -8.68
CA VAL A 82 3.14 -3.45 -7.95
C VAL A 82 4.07 -2.48 -8.69
N VAL A 83 5.21 -2.96 -9.22
CA VAL A 83 6.10 -2.13 -10.06
C VAL A 83 5.38 -1.66 -11.32
N GLN A 84 4.58 -2.53 -11.93
CA GLN A 84 3.78 -2.16 -13.09
C GLN A 84 2.71 -1.11 -12.74
N ARG A 85 2.15 -1.12 -11.52
CA ARG A 85 1.31 -0.01 -11.01
C ARG A 85 2.12 1.27 -10.91
N ARG A 86 3.31 1.25 -10.30
CA ARG A 86 4.22 2.42 -10.20
C ARG A 86 4.52 3.07 -11.55
N ILE A 87 4.71 2.27 -12.59
CA ILE A 87 5.00 2.74 -13.95
C ILE A 87 3.79 3.42 -14.60
N ARG A 88 2.59 2.84 -14.43
CA ARG A 88 1.37 3.35 -15.06
C ARG A 88 0.70 4.49 -14.31
N ASP A 89 0.86 4.50 -12.98
CA ASP A 89 0.15 5.38 -12.04
C ASP A 89 0.99 5.56 -10.77
N ALA A 90 1.93 6.51 -10.84
CA ALA A 90 2.85 6.79 -9.75
C ALA A 90 2.12 7.35 -8.51
N ASP A 91 1.08 8.16 -8.71
CA ASP A 91 0.30 8.76 -7.62
C ASP A 91 -0.51 7.67 -6.89
N GLY A 92 -1.17 6.79 -7.63
CA GLY A 92 -1.88 5.64 -7.03
C GLY A 92 -0.93 4.67 -6.34
N PHE A 93 0.27 4.43 -6.90
CA PHE A 93 1.31 3.65 -6.21
C PHE A 93 1.69 4.29 -4.86
N ALA A 94 1.94 5.60 -4.83
CA ALA A 94 2.35 6.29 -3.62
C ALA A 94 1.23 6.32 -2.56
N ALA A 95 -0.02 6.49 -2.99
CA ALA A 95 -1.19 6.44 -2.13
C ALA A 95 -1.38 5.04 -1.54
N GLU A 96 -1.39 3.99 -2.36
CA GLU A 96 -1.57 2.61 -1.90
C GLU A 96 -0.41 2.15 -0.99
N HIS A 97 0.82 2.53 -1.31
CA HIS A 97 1.98 2.30 -0.45
C HIS A 97 1.78 2.92 0.95
N THR A 98 1.32 4.18 0.98
CA THR A 98 1.02 4.87 2.24
C THR A 98 -0.10 4.17 3.01
N ASP A 99 -1.16 3.75 2.32
CA ASP A 99 -2.27 3.03 2.93
C ASP A 99 -1.85 1.70 3.54
N CYS A 100 -1.02 0.91 2.84
CA CYS A 100 -0.48 -0.36 3.34
C CYS A 100 0.36 -0.17 4.62
N ILE A 101 1.15 0.90 4.70
CA ILE A 101 1.92 1.25 5.90
C ILE A 101 0.99 1.67 7.04
N GLN A 102 0.06 2.58 6.77
CA GLN A 102 -0.85 3.10 7.79
C GLN A 102 -1.80 2.04 8.33
N GLU A 103 -2.27 1.12 7.49
CA GLU A 103 -3.09 -0.01 7.92
C GLU A 103 -2.33 -0.89 8.92
N ALA A 104 -1.09 -1.27 8.61
CA ALA A 104 -0.27 -2.07 9.51
C ALA A 104 0.00 -1.33 10.84
N ILE A 105 0.36 -0.05 10.79
CA ILE A 105 0.60 0.77 12.00
C ILE A 105 -0.66 0.83 12.87
N LYS A 106 -1.81 1.17 12.28
CA LYS A 106 -3.10 1.25 13.01
C LYS A 106 -3.49 -0.08 13.65
N ALA A 107 -3.10 -1.19 13.03
CA ALA A 107 -3.32 -2.53 13.55
C ALA A 107 -2.21 -3.03 14.50
N GLY A 108 -1.31 -2.13 14.94
CA GLY A 108 -0.30 -2.42 15.96
C GLY A 108 0.94 -3.14 15.45
N ALA A 109 1.23 -3.09 14.14
CA ALA A 109 2.44 -3.71 13.59
C ALA A 109 3.72 -3.14 14.20
N VAL A 110 3.76 -1.83 14.49
CA VAL A 110 4.94 -1.16 15.03
C VAL A 110 4.78 -0.93 16.53
N PRO A 111 5.63 -1.52 17.38
CA PRO A 111 5.59 -1.31 18.82
C PRO A 111 5.72 0.17 19.20
N GLY A 112 4.86 0.65 20.09
CA GLY A 112 4.88 2.03 20.57
C GLY A 112 4.29 3.08 19.62
N MET A 113 3.71 2.67 18.47
CA MET A 113 3.00 3.54 17.53
C MET A 113 1.50 3.20 17.44
N THR A 114 0.83 3.04 18.57
CA THR A 114 -0.64 2.98 18.60
C THR A 114 -1.25 4.35 18.25
N PRO A 115 -2.46 4.39 17.67
CA PRO A 115 -3.17 5.64 17.39
C PRO A 115 -3.30 6.55 18.63
#